data_AF-A0A528F0Q1-F1
#
_entry.id   AF-A0A528F0Q1-F1
#
_cell.length_a   1.000
_cell.length_b   1.000
_cell.length_c   1.000
_cell.angle_alpha   90.00
_cell.angle_beta   90.00
_cell.angle_gamma   90.00
#
_symmetry.space_group_name_H-M   'P 1'
#
loop_
_entity.id
_entity.type
_entity.pdbx_description
1 polymer ?
#
loop_
_entity_poly.entity_id
_entity_poly.type
_entity_poly.pdbx_seq_one_letter_code
_entity_poly.pdbx_strand_id
1 'polypeptide(L)'
;MTRFFLGVLAYVVPTFALGFVWHLILFERTYAELAIYRSNIIIPFGFLSMLIQAVLFAWVYEQAFARRSGTFLSRGLVYAAFGAVLSWSFTTLAVAAKNVMASVPDYLTIETAFTVVQWLLVGPLTAYAFGRSSSRDEQVGVSEIKA
;
A
#
# COMPACT_ATOMS: atom_id res chain seq x y z
N MET A 1 19.18 5.15 3.55
CA MET A 1 18.74 3.73 3.68
C MET A 1 17.63 3.53 4.71
N THR A 2 17.74 4.04 5.94
CA THR A 2 16.70 3.84 6.99
C THR A 2 15.32 4.32 6.58
N ARG A 3 15.22 5.49 5.92
CA ARG A 3 13.93 6.06 5.44
C ARG A 3 13.26 5.15 4.41
N PHE A 4 14.04 4.64 3.46
CA PHE A 4 13.57 3.70 2.44
C PHE A 4 13.03 2.41 3.08
N PHE A 5 13.76 1.83 4.03
CA PHE A 5 13.32 0.64 4.76
C PHE A 5 12.02 0.89 5.55
N LEU A 6 11.90 2.04 6.20
CA LEU A 6 10.64 2.45 6.85
C LEU A 6 9.50 2.60 5.83
N GLY A 7 9.77 3.11 4.62
CA GLY A 7 8.81 3.17 3.52
C GLY A 7 8.35 1.78 3.06
N VAL A 8 9.27 0.82 2.96
CA VAL A 8 8.94 -0.58 2.66
C VAL A 8 8.05 -1.16 3.76
N LEU A 9 8.40 -0.97 5.04
CA LEU A 9 7.57 -1.44 6.17
C LEU A 9 6.21 -0.76 6.23
N ALA A 10 6.12 0.53 5.88
CA ALA A 10 4.88 1.28 5.79
C ALA A 10 3.91 0.74 4.73
N TYR A 11 4.39 -0.05 3.77
CA TYR A 11 3.57 -0.80 2.85
C TYR A 11 3.26 -2.21 3.37
N VAL A 12 4.30 -2.99 3.70
CA VAL A 12 4.17 -4.43 4.00
C VAL A 12 3.31 -4.68 5.23
N VAL A 13 3.58 -4.00 6.34
CA VAL A 13 2.92 -4.27 7.63
C VAL A 13 1.41 -4.02 7.55
N PRO A 14 0.93 -2.83 7.14
CA PRO A 14 -0.52 -2.60 7.06
C PRO A 14 -1.17 -3.43 5.96
N THR A 15 -0.52 -3.64 4.81
CA THR A 15 -1.10 -4.44 3.72
C THR A 15 -1.25 -5.90 4.14
N PHE A 16 -0.25 -6.48 4.79
CA PHE A 16 -0.32 -7.86 5.28
C PHE A 16 -1.37 -8.02 6.38
N ALA A 17 -1.35 -7.15 7.40
CA ALA A 17 -2.31 -7.20 8.48
C ALA A 17 -3.75 -7.02 7.97
N LEU A 18 -3.98 -6.02 7.12
CA LEU A 18 -5.28 -5.78 6.52
C LEU A 18 -5.70 -6.93 5.61
N GLY A 19 -4.83 -7.41 4.72
CA GLY A 19 -5.12 -8.53 3.82
C GLY A 19 -5.49 -9.80 4.58
N PHE A 20 -4.74 -10.13 5.63
CA PHE A 20 -5.03 -11.28 6.47
C PHE A 20 -6.42 -11.15 7.13
N VAL A 21 -6.68 -10.03 7.80
CA VAL A 21 -7.97 -9.81 8.49
C VAL A 21 -9.13 -9.75 7.49
N TRP A 22 -8.94 -9.09 6.35
CA TRP A 22 -9.98 -8.91 5.34
C TRP A 22 -10.39 -10.22 4.70
N HIS A 23 -9.41 -10.99 4.18
CA HIS A 23 -9.69 -12.20 3.40
C HIS A 23 -10.01 -13.42 4.28
N LEU A 24 -9.39 -13.54 5.47
CA LEU A 24 -9.46 -14.76 6.27
C LEU A 24 -10.33 -14.63 7.53
N ILE A 25 -10.77 -13.42 7.90
CA ILE A 25 -11.57 -13.21 9.10
C ILE A 25 -12.89 -12.50 8.77
N LEU A 26 -12.82 -11.29 8.20
CA LEU A 26 -14.02 -10.46 7.99
C LEU A 26 -14.90 -10.99 6.86
N PHE A 27 -14.30 -11.37 5.74
CA PHE A 27 -15.03 -11.71 4.51
C PHE A 27 -14.76 -13.12 4.00
N GLU A 28 -14.25 -14.00 4.85
CA GLU A 28 -13.95 -15.40 4.52
C GLU A 28 -15.12 -16.07 3.75
N ARG A 29 -16.35 -15.91 4.27
CA ARG A 29 -17.55 -16.48 3.65
C ARG A 29 -17.84 -15.92 2.26
N THR A 30 -17.73 -14.61 2.09
CA THR A 30 -17.92 -13.94 0.80
C THR A 30 -16.90 -14.47 -0.22
N TYR A 31 -15.64 -14.63 0.17
CA TYR A 31 -14.63 -15.20 -0.73
C TYR A 31 -14.84 -16.69 -1.02
N ALA A 32 -15.36 -17.46 -0.06
CA ALA A 32 -15.73 -18.86 -0.27
C ALA A 32 -16.90 -18.99 -1.28
N GLU A 33 -17.93 -18.15 -1.15
CA GLU A 33 -19.07 -18.09 -2.07
C GLU A 33 -18.67 -17.64 -3.48
N LEU A 34 -17.69 -16.73 -3.57
CA LEU A 34 -17.12 -16.32 -4.85
C LEU A 34 -16.37 -17.45 -5.58
N ALA A 35 -16.00 -18.53 -4.87
CA ALA A 35 -15.24 -19.67 -5.39
C ALA A 35 -13.93 -19.28 -6.10
N ILE A 36 -13.33 -18.16 -5.68
CA ILE A 36 -12.16 -17.57 -6.34
C ILE A 36 -10.83 -18.19 -5.89
N TYR A 37 -10.79 -18.74 -4.68
CA TYR A 37 -9.55 -19.29 -4.14
C TYR A 37 -9.27 -20.71 -4.61
N ARG A 38 -8.00 -20.94 -4.94
CA ARG A 38 -7.44 -22.26 -5.11
C ARG A 38 -7.45 -23.00 -3.76
N SER A 39 -7.71 -24.31 -3.79
CA SER A 39 -7.67 -25.21 -2.63
C SER A 39 -6.33 -25.21 -1.87
N ASN A 40 -5.21 -25.05 -2.57
CA ASN A 40 -3.86 -24.89 -1.99
C ASN A 40 -3.32 -23.47 -2.17
N ILE A 41 -3.65 -22.55 -1.27
CA ILE A 41 -3.19 -21.16 -1.34
C ILE A 41 -1.66 -21.11 -1.22
N ILE A 42 -0.99 -20.51 -2.22
CA ILE A 42 0.47 -20.36 -2.25
C ILE A 42 0.85 -19.03 -1.59
N ILE A 43 0.78 -19.00 -0.26
CA ILE A 43 1.09 -17.81 0.56
C ILE A 43 2.44 -17.16 0.20
N PRO A 44 3.54 -17.92 -0.05
CA PRO A 44 4.83 -17.33 -0.40
C PRO A 44 4.79 -16.41 -1.64
N PHE A 45 3.97 -16.72 -2.64
CA PHE A 45 3.85 -15.88 -3.84
C PHE A 45 3.12 -14.57 -3.55
N GLY A 46 2.07 -14.61 -2.72
CA GLY A 46 1.40 -13.40 -2.25
C GLY A 46 2.34 -12.49 -1.47
N PHE A 47 3.11 -13.07 -0.54
CA PHE A 47 4.07 -12.31 0.26
C PHE A 47 5.24 -11.76 -0.58
N LEU A 48 5.77 -12.56 -1.52
CA LEU A 48 6.82 -12.10 -2.44
C LEU A 48 6.32 -10.94 -3.32
N SER A 49 5.11 -11.04 -3.84
CA SER A 49 4.48 -9.95 -4.60
C SER A 49 4.38 -8.68 -3.77
N MET A 50 3.95 -8.80 -2.51
CA MET A 50 3.85 -7.68 -1.57
C MET A 50 5.22 -7.01 -1.30
N LEU A 51 6.29 -7.80 -1.16
CA LEU A 51 7.64 -7.27 -0.98
C LEU A 51 8.12 -6.52 -2.22
N ILE A 52 7.91 -7.06 -3.41
CA ILE A 52 8.27 -6.39 -4.68
C ILE A 52 7.52 -5.06 -4.79
N GLN A 53 6.21 -5.08 -4.55
CA GLN A 53 5.37 -3.88 -4.55
C GLN A 53 5.87 -2.86 -3.53
N ALA A 54 6.17 -3.27 -2.30
CA ALA A 54 6.66 -2.39 -1.25
C ALA A 54 7.95 -1.65 -1.66
N VAL A 55 8.91 -2.38 -2.24
CA VAL A 55 10.17 -1.81 -2.72
C VAL A 55 9.92 -0.81 -3.85
N LEU A 56 9.12 -1.18 -4.84
CA LEU A 56 8.80 -0.30 -5.97
C LEU A 56 8.04 0.95 -5.51
N PHE A 57 7.06 0.80 -4.63
CA PHE A 57 6.25 1.90 -4.13
C PHE A 57 7.05 2.84 -3.22
N ALA A 58 7.98 2.33 -2.40
CA ALA A 58 8.90 3.16 -1.64
C ALA A 58 9.86 3.92 -2.56
N TRP A 59 10.37 3.26 -3.60
CA TRP A 59 11.25 3.87 -4.61
C TRP A 59 10.54 4.97 -5.41
N VAL A 60 9.32 4.72 -5.87
CA VAL A 60 8.48 5.72 -6.55
C VAL A 60 8.20 6.92 -5.64
N TYR A 61 7.90 6.67 -4.36
CA TYR A 61 7.69 7.76 -3.39
C TYR A 61 8.93 8.65 -3.29
N GLU A 62 10.10 8.05 -3.08
CA GLU A 62 11.37 8.77 -2.95
C GLU A 62 11.70 9.61 -4.20
N GLN A 63 11.49 9.05 -5.39
CA GLN A 63 11.86 9.70 -6.64
C GLN A 63 10.85 10.78 -7.08
N ALA A 64 9.55 10.50 -6.99
CA ALA A 64 8.51 11.33 -7.59
C ALA A 64 7.72 12.19 -6.59
N PHE A 65 7.67 11.80 -5.31
CA PHE A 65 6.81 12.45 -4.32
C PHE A 65 7.58 13.15 -3.20
N ALA A 66 8.75 12.63 -2.80
CA ALA A 66 9.51 13.21 -1.70
C ALA A 66 10.00 14.64 -2.00
N ARG A 67 10.38 14.92 -3.25
CA ARG A 67 10.86 16.25 -3.72
C ARG A 67 9.75 17.20 -4.15
N ARG A 68 8.48 16.76 -4.15
CA ARG A 68 7.34 17.58 -4.58
C ARG A 68 7.07 18.69 -3.55
N SER A 69 6.83 19.90 -4.03
CA SER A 69 6.38 21.01 -3.18
C SER A 69 4.98 20.71 -2.62
N GLY A 70 4.80 20.96 -1.32
CA GLY A 70 3.53 20.73 -0.63
C GLY A 70 3.69 20.19 0.78
N THR A 71 2.57 20.10 1.49
CA THR A 71 2.54 19.53 2.83
C THR A 71 2.82 18.03 2.78
N PHE A 72 3.22 17.51 3.92
CA PHE A 72 3.35 16.08 4.13
C PHE A 72 2.07 15.30 3.74
N LEU A 73 0.91 15.82 4.17
CA LEU A 73 -0.38 15.17 3.98
C LEU A 73 -0.79 15.18 2.51
N SER A 74 -0.58 16.29 1.79
CA SER A 74 -0.89 16.36 0.36
C SER A 74 -0.03 15.39 -0.45
N ARG A 75 1.26 15.24 -0.12
CA ARG A 75 2.14 14.23 -0.74
C ARG A 75 1.63 12.81 -0.51
N GLY A 76 1.27 12.48 0.73
CA GLY A 76 0.70 11.18 1.10
C GLY A 76 -0.61 10.88 0.37
N LEU A 77 -1.50 11.86 0.22
CA LEU A 77 -2.79 11.68 -0.46
C LEU A 77 -2.63 11.47 -1.98
N VAL A 78 -1.80 12.25 -2.66
CA VAL A 78 -1.60 12.07 -4.11
C VAL A 78 -0.89 10.74 -4.38
N TYR A 79 0.06 10.36 -3.52
CA TYR A 79 0.68 9.05 -3.58
C TYR A 79 -0.32 7.91 -3.32
N ALA A 80 -1.21 8.06 -2.33
CA ALA A 80 -2.26 7.09 -2.06
C ALA A 80 -3.19 6.91 -3.25
N ALA A 81 -3.62 8.00 -3.88
CA ALA A 81 -4.46 7.95 -5.07
C ALA A 81 -3.76 7.26 -6.24
N PHE A 82 -2.49 7.61 -6.51
CA PHE A 82 -1.69 6.95 -7.55
C PHE A 82 -1.54 5.45 -7.28
N GLY A 83 -1.17 5.09 -6.05
CA GLY A 83 -1.00 3.71 -5.63
C GLY A 83 -2.30 2.91 -5.68
N ALA A 84 -3.41 3.50 -5.24
CA ALA A 84 -4.73 2.89 -5.29
C ALA A 84 -5.13 2.56 -6.72
N VAL A 85 -5.06 3.52 -7.64
CA VAL A 85 -5.40 3.30 -9.06
C VAL A 85 -4.51 2.24 -9.68
N LEU A 86 -3.19 2.33 -9.46
CA LEU A 86 -2.24 1.38 -10.04
C LEU A 86 -2.46 -0.03 -9.50
N SER A 87 -2.53 -0.20 -8.18
CA SER A 87 -2.77 -1.51 -7.54
C SER A 87 -4.09 -2.11 -7.96
N TRP A 88 -5.18 -1.35 -7.85
CA TRP A 88 -6.52 -1.75 -8.24
C TRP A 88 -6.58 -2.27 -9.68
N SER A 89 -5.83 -1.66 -10.60
CA SER A 89 -5.80 -2.09 -12.00
C SER A 89 -5.33 -3.54 -12.17
N PHE A 90 -4.35 -4.00 -11.39
CA PHE A 90 -3.77 -5.35 -11.55
C PHE A 90 -4.23 -6.35 -10.48
N THR A 91 -4.70 -5.91 -9.32
CA THR A 91 -5.25 -6.79 -8.27
C THR A 91 -6.75 -7.00 -8.41
N THR A 92 -7.49 -5.98 -8.83
CA THR A 92 -8.96 -6.03 -8.88
C THR A 92 -9.40 -6.27 -10.32
N LEU A 93 -9.13 -5.33 -11.23
CA LEU A 93 -9.61 -5.45 -12.61
C LEU A 93 -9.00 -6.66 -13.34
N ALA A 94 -7.69 -6.84 -13.29
CA ALA A 94 -7.05 -7.95 -13.99
C ALA A 94 -7.43 -9.32 -13.41
N VAL A 95 -7.74 -9.42 -12.12
CA VAL A 95 -8.20 -10.68 -11.49
C VAL A 95 -9.66 -10.96 -11.84
N ALA A 96 -10.52 -9.94 -11.80
CA ALA A 96 -11.92 -10.02 -12.24
C ALA A 96 -12.03 -10.49 -13.69
N ALA A 97 -11.13 -10.03 -14.57
CA ALA A 97 -11.15 -10.38 -15.99
C ALA A 97 -10.72 -11.82 -16.31
N LYS A 98 -9.87 -12.43 -15.47
CA LYS A 98 -9.22 -13.73 -15.80
C LYS A 98 -9.69 -14.90 -14.94
N ASN A 99 -10.31 -14.65 -13.79
CA ASN A 99 -10.75 -15.71 -12.89
C ASN A 99 -12.22 -16.01 -13.10
N VAL A 100 -12.55 -17.30 -13.10
CA VAL A 100 -13.93 -17.75 -12.98
C VAL A 100 -14.35 -17.58 -11.52
N MET A 101 -15.42 -16.84 -11.30
CA MET A 101 -15.98 -16.56 -9.98
C MET A 101 -17.50 -16.53 -10.07
N ALA A 102 -18.17 -16.78 -8.94
CA ALA A 102 -19.63 -16.80 -8.89
C ALA A 102 -20.26 -15.43 -9.21
N SER A 103 -19.60 -14.34 -8.80
CA SER A 103 -20.09 -12.98 -8.99
C SER A 103 -18.93 -11.99 -9.16
N VAL A 104 -18.79 -11.44 -10.37
CA VAL A 104 -17.79 -10.38 -10.66
C VAL A 104 -18.12 -9.05 -9.94
N PRO A 105 -19.39 -8.58 -9.91
CA PRO A 105 -19.72 -7.34 -9.22
C PRO A 105 -19.40 -7.38 -7.73
N ASP A 106 -19.71 -8.47 -7.03
CA ASP A 106 -19.44 -8.58 -5.59
C ASP A 106 -17.94 -8.58 -5.31
N TYR A 107 -17.16 -9.27 -6.14
CA TYR A 107 -15.69 -9.23 -6.10
C TYR A 107 -15.15 -7.81 -6.33
N LEU A 108 -15.65 -7.10 -7.35
CA LEU A 108 -15.23 -5.72 -7.61
C LEU A 108 -15.55 -4.81 -6.42
N THR A 109 -16.73 -4.92 -5.82
CA THR A 109 -17.12 -4.09 -4.68
C THR A 109 -16.22 -4.33 -3.47
N ILE A 110 -16.00 -5.58 -3.10
CA ILE A 110 -15.21 -5.91 -1.91
C ILE A 110 -13.73 -5.59 -2.07
N GLU A 111 -13.14 -5.86 -3.24
CA GLU A 111 -11.73 -5.55 -3.51
C GLU A 111 -11.46 -4.06 -3.71
N THR A 112 -12.44 -3.33 -4.26
CA THR A 112 -12.34 -1.86 -4.34
C THR A 112 -12.36 -1.27 -2.93
N ALA A 113 -13.24 -1.77 -2.05
CA ALA A 113 -13.26 -1.35 -0.65
C ALA A 113 -11.95 -1.69 0.06
N PHE A 114 -11.42 -2.90 -0.13
CA PHE A 114 -10.11 -3.30 0.38
C PHE A 114 -9.01 -2.35 -0.07
N THR A 115 -8.93 -2.05 -1.37
CA THR A 115 -7.92 -1.17 -1.95
C THR A 115 -8.00 0.23 -1.34
N VAL A 116 -9.19 0.79 -1.21
CA VAL A 116 -9.40 2.12 -0.60
C VAL A 116 -8.87 2.13 0.83
N VAL A 117 -9.26 1.14 1.66
CA VAL A 117 -8.81 1.06 3.06
C VAL A 117 -7.28 0.87 3.13
N GLN A 118 -6.73 -0.02 2.30
CA GLN A 118 -5.28 -0.26 2.23
C GLN A 118 -4.52 1.04 1.97
N TRP A 119 -4.92 1.81 0.95
CA TRP A 119 -4.17 3.00 0.55
C TRP A 119 -4.40 4.20 1.46
N LEU A 120 -5.54 4.27 2.17
CA LEU A 120 -5.75 5.22 3.25
C LEU A 120 -4.79 4.98 4.43
N LEU A 121 -4.35 3.73 4.66
CA LEU A 121 -3.34 3.41 5.65
C LEU A 121 -1.91 3.64 5.11
N VAL A 122 -1.61 3.08 3.94
CA VAL A 122 -0.26 3.09 3.35
C VAL A 122 0.20 4.50 3.02
N GLY A 123 -0.65 5.33 2.41
CA GLY A 123 -0.25 6.66 1.94
C GLY A 123 0.31 7.57 3.04
N PRO A 124 -0.45 7.81 4.13
CA PRO A 124 0.02 8.59 5.27
C PRO A 124 1.23 7.97 5.98
N LEU A 125 1.28 6.64 6.14
CA LEU A 125 2.40 5.94 6.78
C LEU A 125 3.70 6.07 5.97
N THR A 126 3.62 5.93 4.65
CA THR A 126 4.77 6.11 3.76
C THR A 126 5.23 7.56 3.78
N ALA A 127 4.30 8.52 3.70
CA ALA A 127 4.66 9.92 3.88
C ALA A 127 5.42 10.10 5.21
N TYR A 128 4.94 9.49 6.31
CA TYR A 128 5.53 9.58 7.65
C TYR A 128 6.95 9.08 7.71
N ALA A 129 7.21 7.92 7.12
CA ALA A 129 8.51 7.30 7.03
C ALA A 129 9.56 8.22 6.37
N PHE A 130 9.17 8.96 5.34
CA PHE A 130 10.07 9.86 4.61
C PHE A 130 10.12 11.30 5.18
N GLY A 131 9.05 11.78 5.83
CA GLY A 131 8.95 13.14 6.36
C GLY A 131 9.73 13.37 7.66
N ARG A 132 9.85 12.35 8.52
CA ARG A 132 10.35 12.47 9.91
C ARG A 132 11.81 12.92 10.06
N SER A 133 12.57 12.97 8.97
CA SER A 133 14.00 13.27 9.03
C SER A 133 14.38 14.54 8.27
N SER A 134 13.47 15.14 7.48
CA SER A 134 13.69 16.48 6.93
C SER A 134 13.67 17.53 8.04
N SER A 135 12.82 17.35 9.05
CA SER A 135 12.70 18.24 10.22
C SER A 135 13.90 18.14 11.18
N ARG A 136 14.63 17.02 11.16
CA ARG A 136 15.77 16.78 12.06
C ARG A 136 17.07 17.38 11.51
N ASP A 137 17.26 17.36 10.19
CA ASP A 137 18.41 17.99 9.52
C ASP A 137 18.30 19.54 9.54
N GLU A 138 17.08 20.09 9.47
CA GLU A 138 16.83 21.54 9.53
C GLU A 138 17.07 22.13 10.94
N GLN A 139 16.83 21.36 12.01
CA GLN A 139 17.11 21.79 13.38
C GLN A 139 18.61 21.75 13.74
N VAL A 140 19.38 20.83 13.16
CA VAL A 140 20.83 20.75 13.38
C VAL A 140 21.56 21.90 12.67
N GLY A 141 21.17 22.24 11.43
CA GLY A 141 21.77 23.37 10.70
C GLY A 141 21.49 24.75 11.31
N VAL A 142 20.31 24.95 11.91
CA VAL A 142 19.98 26.20 12.63
C VAL A 142 20.76 26.33 13.95
N SER A 143 21.15 25.20 14.56
CA SER A 143 21.98 25.18 15.77
C SER A 143 23.44 25.56 15.50
N GLU A 144 24.02 25.13 14.37
CA GLU A 144 25.41 25.47 14.01
C GLU A 144 25.60 26.92 13.56
N ILE A 145 24.57 27.55 12.99
CA ILE A 145 24.63 28.97 12.57
C ILE A 145 24.54 29.93 13.77
N LYS A 146 24.13 29.44 14.94
CA LYS A 146 23.95 30.25 16.16
C LYS A 146 25.06 30.06 17.20
N ALA A 147 26.12 29.29 16.90
CA ALA A 147 27.30 29.11 17.75
C ALA A 147 28.49 29.89 17.18
#